data_AF-A0A8E0UX35-F1
#
_entry.id   AF-A0A8E0UX35-F1
#
_cell.length_a   1.000
_cell.length_b   1.000
_cell.length_c   1.000
_cell.angle_alpha   90.00
_cell.angle_beta   90.00
_cell.angle_gamma   90.00
#
_symmetry.space_group_name_H-M   'P 1'
#
loop_
_entity.id
_entity.type
_entity.pdbx_description
1 polymer ?
#
loop_
_entity_poly.entity_id
_entity_poly.type
_entity_poly.pdbx_seq_one_letter_code
_entity_poly.pdbx_strand_id
1 'polypeptide(L)'
;MDPLTATQLAADVAGIFLKIVNTVKDIIETMNGAKEALIELLNRCERVRLYLELFRSLTSRLSNPVERSISLSFNDSAYRQTADEILGFVHKIGDASKHSEIWMKFSWVFYKTDVTALVGKLEAREKDLNLVLTFIAAQSSVVTENEVITMKSRAKEWAQITEAFGTTHLSQDSNELGLKHSSEQEKKGPSSHKKSHNNGKQMSPNLISNQPSPNPTKPALWHGNVLKTGLDPAYLKERARLSDAAYRADWHRLLSSLDTGRRRFGESWCNSFRLRSEDESQRQSLWTPLHQAAYMNAPKKVVEKLIRFGAFRTLPTNKSKGEGRYEDLTAVEIAREVGYSDLWDILTPVIRHFVPPRVLLDLEEKFHALIHAELAGFADLEHLRLPQLVVLTELENPEMWFPIQPQSQHGRGFLFRFDGRELVVLSVGRNPPQPKQLYRVSATGWTAIQDAVVFRR
;
A
#
# COMPACT_ATOMS: atom_id res chain seq x y z
N MET A 1 0.80 23.95 33.44
CA MET A 1 -0.51 23.27 33.42
C MET A 1 -0.33 21.82 33.84
N ASP A 2 -1.36 21.18 34.38
CA ASP A 2 -1.28 19.77 34.74
C ASP A 2 -1.24 18.86 33.48
N PRO A 3 -0.67 17.66 33.57
CA PRO A 3 -0.54 16.74 32.44
C PRO A 3 -1.88 16.35 31.77
N LEU A 4 -2.97 16.24 32.53
CA LEU A 4 -4.26 15.84 31.97
C LEU A 4 -4.81 16.94 31.07
N THR A 5 -4.79 18.20 31.54
CA THR A 5 -5.17 19.36 30.73
C THR A 5 -4.30 19.49 29.48
N ALA A 6 -2.99 19.27 29.59
CA ALA A 6 -2.07 19.30 28.44
C ALA A 6 -2.38 18.23 27.41
N THR A 7 -2.72 17.02 27.87
CA THR A 7 -3.12 15.91 27.00
C THR A 7 -4.38 16.24 26.20
N GLN A 8 -5.40 16.83 26.86
CA GLN A 8 -6.65 17.20 26.18
C GLN A 8 -6.44 18.32 25.15
N LEU A 9 -5.75 19.41 25.52
CA LEU A 9 -5.51 20.52 24.59
C LEU A 9 -4.68 20.06 23.38
N ALA A 10 -3.68 19.22 23.59
CA ALA A 10 -2.90 18.65 22.49
C ALA A 10 -3.74 17.82 21.53
N ALA A 11 -4.68 17.01 22.06
CA ALA A 11 -5.60 16.22 21.25
C ALA A 11 -6.50 17.12 20.39
N ASP A 12 -7.07 18.16 20.99
CA ASP A 12 -7.97 19.09 20.30
C ASP A 12 -7.23 19.81 19.16
N VAL A 13 -6.02 20.32 19.41
CA VAL A 13 -5.21 21.00 18.40
C VAL A 13 -4.77 20.02 17.31
N ALA A 14 -4.37 18.78 17.66
CA ALA A 14 -4.05 17.75 16.67
C ALA A 14 -5.25 17.44 15.76
N GLY A 15 -6.47 17.43 16.31
CA GLY A 15 -7.70 17.30 15.53
C GLY A 15 -7.91 18.42 14.52
N ILE A 16 -7.61 19.67 14.88
CA ILE A 16 -7.67 20.81 13.96
C ILE A 16 -6.64 20.66 12.84
N PHE A 17 -5.39 20.31 13.18
CA PHE A 17 -4.34 20.08 12.17
C PHE A 17 -4.66 18.91 11.25
N LEU A 18 -5.31 17.85 11.74
CA LEU A 18 -5.79 16.75 10.89
C LEU A 18 -6.77 17.26 9.84
N LYS A 19 -7.72 18.12 10.24
CA LYS A 19 -8.66 18.74 9.31
C LYS A 19 -7.94 19.59 8.26
N ILE A 20 -6.98 20.41 8.69
CA ILE A 20 -6.13 21.22 7.79
C ILE A 20 -5.39 20.33 6.79
N VAL A 21 -4.71 19.28 7.25
CA VAL A 21 -3.96 18.34 6.41
C VAL A 21 -4.88 17.74 5.35
N ASN A 22 -6.09 17.29 5.74
CA ASN A 22 -7.05 16.71 4.80
C ASN A 22 -7.53 17.74 3.77
N THR A 23 -7.82 18.98 4.17
CA THR A 23 -8.28 20.02 3.24
C THR A 23 -7.19 20.49 2.29
N VAL A 24 -5.96 20.71 2.79
CA VAL A 24 -4.81 21.09 1.96
C VAL A 24 -4.49 19.97 0.96
N LYS A 25 -4.56 18.72 1.41
CA LYS A 25 -4.38 17.54 0.57
C LYS A 25 -5.42 17.49 -0.55
N ASP A 26 -6.70 17.64 -0.25
CA ASP A 26 -7.78 17.66 -1.24
C ASP A 26 -7.54 18.75 -2.31
N ILE A 27 -7.12 19.95 -1.90
CA ILE A 27 -6.74 21.02 -2.83
C ILE A 27 -5.57 20.59 -3.73
N ILE A 28 -4.50 20.02 -3.16
CA ILE A 28 -3.33 19.59 -3.93
C ILE A 28 -3.72 18.52 -4.97
N GLU A 29 -4.58 17.59 -4.59
CA GLU A 29 -4.94 16.45 -5.43
C GLU A 29 -5.94 16.81 -6.53
N THR A 30 -6.82 17.79 -6.29
CA THR A 30 -7.85 18.20 -7.25
C THR A 30 -7.40 19.36 -8.14
N MET A 31 -6.43 20.18 -7.71
CA MET A 31 -6.03 21.39 -8.42
C MET A 31 -4.66 21.30 -9.09
N ASN A 32 -4.65 21.54 -10.40
CA ASN A 32 -3.42 21.60 -11.19
C ASN A 32 -2.46 22.71 -10.69
N GLY A 33 -1.19 22.35 -10.46
CA GLY A 33 -0.13 23.27 -10.03
C GLY A 33 -0.12 23.61 -8.54
N ALA A 34 -1.14 23.21 -7.76
CA ALA A 34 -1.21 23.48 -6.33
C ALA A 34 -0.11 22.75 -5.54
N LYS A 35 0.29 21.55 -6.00
CA LYS A 35 1.32 20.72 -5.35
C LYS A 35 2.61 21.47 -5.10
N GLU A 36 3.15 22.15 -6.11
CA GLU A 36 4.43 22.87 -6.00
C GLU A 36 4.39 23.97 -4.93
N ALA A 37 3.23 24.61 -4.76
CA ALA A 37 3.05 25.68 -3.79
C ALA A 37 2.76 25.16 -2.37
N LEU A 38 1.92 24.13 -2.23
CA LEU A 38 1.36 23.73 -0.94
C LEU A 38 2.04 22.53 -0.29
N ILE A 39 2.91 21.80 -0.99
CA ILE A 39 3.48 20.56 -0.45
C ILE A 39 4.30 20.76 0.83
N GLU A 40 5.07 21.86 0.93
CA GLU A 40 5.83 22.17 2.14
C GLU A 40 4.90 22.56 3.30
N LEU A 41 3.84 23.34 3.02
CA LEU A 41 2.81 23.67 4.01
C LEU A 41 2.15 22.41 4.56
N LEU A 42 1.78 21.48 3.67
CA LEU A 42 1.16 20.20 4.03
C LEU A 42 2.10 19.34 4.90
N ASN A 43 3.36 19.16 4.47
CA ASN A 43 4.38 18.42 5.23
C ASN A 43 4.56 18.97 6.65
N ARG A 44 4.59 20.31 6.80
CA ARG A 44 4.73 20.98 8.10
C ARG A 44 3.47 20.82 8.96
N CYS A 45 2.28 20.96 8.39
CA CYS A 45 1.03 20.72 9.11
C CYS A 45 0.96 19.29 9.67
N GLU A 46 1.33 18.29 8.85
CA GLU A 46 1.33 16.89 9.28
C GLU A 46 2.38 16.63 10.37
N ARG A 47 3.56 17.24 10.27
CA ARG A 47 4.61 17.13 11.30
C ARG A 47 4.20 17.76 12.62
N VAL A 48 3.57 18.95 12.60
CA VAL A 48 2.99 19.57 13.81
C VAL A 48 1.94 18.66 14.42
N ARG A 49 1.03 18.11 13.60
CA ARG A 49 0.01 17.14 14.06
C ARG A 49 0.65 15.93 14.75
N LEU A 50 1.66 15.33 14.13
CA LEU A 50 2.36 14.16 14.68
C LEU A 50 3.12 14.48 15.98
N TYR A 51 3.72 15.67 16.08
CA TYR A 51 4.37 16.12 17.32
C TYR A 51 3.37 16.40 18.44
N LEU A 52 2.17 16.90 18.13
CA LEU A 52 1.10 17.06 19.12
C LEU A 52 0.62 15.70 19.64
N GLU A 53 0.46 14.71 18.75
CA GLU A 53 0.13 13.33 19.17
C GLU A 53 1.23 12.69 20.00
N LEU A 54 2.50 12.92 19.65
CA LEU A 54 3.63 12.49 20.46
C LEU A 54 3.60 13.15 21.85
N PHE A 55 3.39 14.47 21.90
CA PHE A 55 3.28 15.22 23.14
C PHE A 55 2.13 14.71 24.01
N ARG A 56 0.96 14.44 23.41
CA ARG A 56 -0.20 13.83 24.07
C ARG A 56 0.14 12.46 24.65
N SER A 57 0.78 11.59 23.86
CA SER A 57 1.18 10.25 24.28
C SER A 57 2.14 10.30 25.47
N LEU A 58 3.18 11.14 25.40
CA LEU A 58 4.15 11.29 26.49
C LEU A 58 3.50 11.88 27.74
N THR A 59 2.69 12.91 27.59
CA THR A 59 2.04 13.57 28.72
C THR A 59 1.02 12.66 29.43
N SER A 60 0.35 11.79 28.69
CA SER A 60 -0.53 10.78 29.30
C SER A 60 0.25 9.76 30.16
N ARG A 61 1.49 9.41 29.79
CA ARG A 61 2.38 8.58 30.62
C ARG A 61 2.78 9.30 31.92
N LEU A 62 2.99 10.62 31.88
CA LEU A 62 3.32 11.45 33.05
C LEU A 62 2.13 11.64 34.02
N SER A 63 0.90 11.35 33.59
CA SER A 63 -0.30 11.52 34.41
C SER A 63 -0.43 10.47 35.54
N ASN A 64 0.50 9.51 35.60
CA ASN A 64 0.62 8.54 36.70
C ASN A 64 0.94 9.26 38.03
N PRO A 65 0.41 8.79 39.18
CA PRO A 65 0.41 9.56 40.43
C PRO A 65 1.79 9.89 41.02
N VAL A 66 2.86 9.25 40.53
CA VAL A 66 4.25 9.43 41.03
C VAL A 66 4.92 10.69 40.44
N GLU A 67 4.52 11.20 39.27
CA GLU A 67 5.21 12.31 38.55
C GLU A 67 4.36 13.60 38.44
N ARG A 68 3.29 13.75 39.24
CA ARG A 68 2.35 14.90 39.19
C ARG A 68 2.97 16.29 39.45
N SER A 69 4.24 16.39 39.83
CA SER A 69 4.94 17.65 40.11
C SER A 69 5.43 18.39 38.86
N ILE A 70 5.33 17.81 37.66
CA ILE A 70 5.81 18.43 36.42
C ILE A 70 4.76 19.42 35.88
N SER A 71 5.05 20.72 35.96
CA SER A 71 4.26 21.76 35.28
C SER A 71 4.75 21.91 33.85
N LEU A 72 3.86 21.69 32.88
CA LEU A 72 4.17 21.84 31.46
C LEU A 72 3.73 23.23 30.96
N SER A 73 4.53 23.82 30.07
CA SER A 73 4.16 25.04 29.32
C SER A 73 3.75 24.65 27.90
N PHE A 74 2.45 24.60 27.62
CA PHE A 74 1.92 24.37 26.27
C PHE A 74 1.05 25.57 25.87
N ASN A 75 1.49 26.29 24.84
CA ASN A 75 0.83 27.50 24.35
C ASN A 75 -0.23 27.16 23.29
N ASP A 76 -1.33 26.55 23.71
CA ASP A 76 -2.45 26.13 22.85
C ASP A 76 -2.96 27.25 21.93
N SER A 77 -3.08 28.48 22.42
CA SER A 77 -3.62 29.61 21.66
C SER A 77 -2.77 29.97 20.43
N ALA A 78 -1.44 29.88 20.53
CA ALA A 78 -0.54 30.11 19.39
C ALA A 78 -0.71 29.07 18.27
N TYR A 79 -0.99 27.81 18.63
CA TYR A 79 -1.28 26.76 17.64
C TYR A 79 -2.64 26.97 16.99
N ARG A 80 -3.67 27.31 17.77
CA ARG A 80 -5.01 27.62 17.24
C ARG A 80 -4.99 28.81 16.30
N GLN A 81 -4.32 29.90 16.68
CA GLN A 81 -4.16 31.06 15.80
C GLN A 81 -3.48 30.68 14.48
N THR A 82 -2.39 29.90 14.54
CA THR A 82 -1.69 29.44 13.33
C THR A 82 -2.62 28.56 12.48
N ALA A 83 -3.39 27.68 13.11
CA ALA A 83 -4.34 26.81 12.44
C ALA A 83 -5.49 27.59 11.77
N ASP A 84 -6.05 28.60 12.45
CA ASP A 84 -7.11 29.46 11.93
C ASP A 84 -6.65 30.27 10.72
N GLU A 85 -5.43 30.79 10.75
CA GLU A 85 -4.84 31.48 9.60
C GLU A 85 -4.65 30.55 8.40
N ILE A 86 -4.20 29.32 8.63
CA ILE A 86 -4.06 28.31 7.56
C ILE A 86 -5.44 27.94 7.01
N LEU A 87 -6.44 27.70 7.86
CA LEU A 87 -7.81 27.42 7.42
C LEU A 87 -8.40 28.58 6.61
N GLY A 88 -8.18 29.82 7.06
CA GLY A 88 -8.61 31.02 6.33
C GLY A 88 -7.97 31.10 4.94
N PHE A 89 -6.66 30.82 4.86
CA PHE A 89 -5.94 30.75 3.58
C PHE A 89 -6.44 29.64 2.67
N VAL A 90 -6.66 28.44 3.21
CA VAL A 90 -7.15 27.26 2.49
C VAL A 90 -8.57 27.47 1.96
N HIS A 91 -9.47 28.05 2.76
CA HIS A 91 -10.81 28.41 2.29
C HIS A 91 -10.76 29.46 1.17
N LYS A 92 -9.89 30.49 1.30
CA LYS A 92 -9.69 31.50 0.25
C LYS A 92 -9.27 30.86 -1.08
N ILE A 93 -8.39 29.87 -1.05
CA ILE A 93 -7.99 29.11 -2.25
C ILE A 93 -9.15 28.27 -2.78
N GLY A 94 -9.85 27.54 -1.90
CA GLY A 94 -10.96 26.67 -2.27
C GLY A 94 -12.17 27.43 -2.86
N ASP A 95 -12.38 28.69 -2.48
CA ASP A 95 -13.39 29.54 -3.10
C ASP A 95 -12.93 30.14 -4.42
N ALA A 96 -11.67 30.56 -4.52
CA ALA A 96 -11.10 31.07 -5.77
C ALA A 96 -11.07 30.01 -6.89
N SER A 97 -10.88 28.74 -6.54
CA SER A 97 -10.85 27.63 -7.50
C SER A 97 -12.18 27.41 -8.23
N LYS A 98 -13.31 27.78 -7.62
CA LYS A 98 -14.65 27.64 -8.22
C LYS A 98 -14.86 28.56 -9.43
N HIS A 99 -14.07 29.62 -9.57
CA HIS A 99 -14.34 30.70 -10.52
C HIS A 99 -13.52 30.63 -11.82
N SER A 100 -12.32 30.02 -11.84
CA SER A 100 -11.55 29.75 -13.08
C SER A 100 -10.23 28.99 -12.84
N GLU A 101 -9.98 27.88 -13.55
CA GLU A 101 -8.70 27.13 -13.48
C GLU A 101 -7.49 27.91 -14.03
N ILE A 102 -7.70 28.73 -15.07
CA ILE A 102 -6.63 29.48 -15.73
C ILE A 102 -6.14 30.60 -14.82
N TRP A 103 -7.06 31.26 -14.11
CA TRP A 103 -6.73 32.30 -13.15
C TRP A 103 -5.95 31.73 -11.95
N MET A 104 -6.23 30.49 -11.57
CA MET A 104 -5.52 29.85 -10.45
C MET A 104 -4.03 29.62 -10.72
N LYS A 105 -3.63 29.22 -11.93
CA LYS A 105 -2.20 29.08 -12.30
C LYS A 105 -1.42 30.38 -12.13
N PHE A 106 -2.02 31.52 -12.48
CA PHE A 106 -1.40 32.83 -12.27
C PHE A 106 -1.46 33.29 -10.82
N SER A 107 -2.54 32.95 -10.10
CA SER A 107 -2.74 33.35 -8.70
C SER A 107 -1.74 32.70 -7.73
N TRP A 108 -1.22 31.51 -8.03
CA TRP A 108 -0.27 30.81 -7.15
C TRP A 108 1.01 31.60 -6.88
N VAL A 109 1.46 32.40 -7.85
CA VAL A 109 2.61 33.29 -7.69
C VAL A 109 2.35 34.32 -6.58
N PHE A 110 1.11 34.83 -6.49
CA PHE A 110 0.71 35.79 -5.46
C PHE A 110 0.52 35.13 -4.09
N TYR A 111 0.05 33.89 -4.05
CA TYR A 111 -0.09 33.13 -2.80
C TYR A 111 1.23 32.64 -2.21
N LYS A 112 2.32 32.63 -2.98
CA LYS A 112 3.64 32.14 -2.52
C LYS A 112 4.14 32.87 -1.27
N THR A 113 3.90 34.18 -1.17
CA THR A 113 4.29 34.99 0.00
C THR A 113 3.49 34.57 1.24
N ASP A 114 2.18 34.38 1.10
CA ASP A 114 1.29 33.93 2.18
C ASP A 114 1.69 32.54 2.66
N VAL A 115 1.92 31.59 1.73
CA VAL A 115 2.39 30.24 2.07
C VAL A 115 3.72 30.29 2.82
N THR A 116 4.67 31.09 2.35
CA THR A 116 6.00 31.20 2.99
C THR A 116 5.87 31.73 4.43
N ALA A 117 4.99 32.72 4.65
CA ALA A 117 4.73 33.24 5.98
C ALA A 117 4.09 32.19 6.90
N LEU A 118 3.12 31.42 6.41
CA LEU A 118 2.47 30.34 7.16
C LEU A 118 3.44 29.20 7.48
N VAL A 119 4.30 28.82 6.53
CA VAL A 119 5.38 27.84 6.75
C VAL A 119 6.33 28.32 7.85
N GLY A 120 6.71 29.60 7.85
CA GLY A 120 7.53 30.18 8.92
C GLY A 120 6.87 30.10 10.30
N LYS A 121 5.56 30.34 10.39
CA LYS A 121 4.79 30.16 11.64
C LYS A 121 4.76 28.71 12.10
N LEU A 122 4.54 27.76 11.18
CA LEU A 122 4.59 26.33 11.50
C LEU A 122 5.97 25.88 11.98
N GLU A 123 7.04 26.38 11.38
CA GLU A 123 8.40 26.08 11.82
C GLU A 123 8.65 26.56 13.26
N ALA A 124 8.14 27.73 13.62
CA ALA A 124 8.20 28.21 15.00
C ALA A 124 7.43 27.26 15.94
N ARG A 125 6.22 26.84 15.57
CA ARG A 125 5.42 25.87 16.33
C ARG A 125 6.08 24.50 16.47
N GLU A 126 6.77 24.02 15.44
CA GLU A 126 7.56 22.80 15.51
C GLU A 126 8.74 22.93 16.49
N LYS A 127 9.44 24.08 16.50
CA LYS A 127 10.54 24.35 17.44
C LYS A 127 10.02 24.41 18.87
N ASP A 128 8.89 25.07 19.10
CA ASP A 128 8.23 25.17 20.41
C ASP A 128 7.88 23.76 20.95
N LEU A 129 7.22 22.91 20.14
CA LEU A 129 6.91 21.52 20.52
C LEU A 129 8.16 20.69 20.79
N ASN A 130 9.20 20.85 19.96
CA ASN A 130 10.44 20.10 20.15
C ASN A 130 11.11 20.41 21.48
N LEU A 131 11.09 21.67 21.91
CA LEU A 131 11.64 22.10 23.20
C LEU A 131 10.86 21.48 24.37
N VAL A 132 9.52 21.48 24.29
CA VAL A 132 8.66 20.86 25.31
C VAL A 132 8.89 19.34 25.39
N LEU A 133 9.00 18.65 24.24
CA LEU A 133 9.27 17.22 24.20
C LEU A 133 10.65 16.87 24.78
N THR A 134 11.67 17.69 24.53
CA THR A 134 13.01 17.50 25.12
C THR A 134 13.00 17.77 26.62
N PHE A 135 12.25 18.79 27.09
CA PHE A 135 12.07 19.04 28.51
C PHE A 135 11.41 17.86 29.23
N ILE A 136 10.36 17.26 28.64
CA ILE A 136 9.73 16.05 29.19
C ILE A 136 10.75 14.92 29.32
N ALA A 137 11.57 14.68 28.29
CA ALA A 137 12.59 13.63 28.33
C ALA A 137 13.64 13.87 29.42
N ALA A 138 14.00 15.14 29.68
CA ALA A 138 14.98 15.49 30.71
C ALA A 138 14.43 15.38 32.14
N GLN A 139 13.12 15.56 32.33
CA GLN A 139 12.47 15.59 33.65
C GLN A 139 11.77 14.28 34.02
N SER A 140 11.46 13.41 33.05
CA SER A 140 10.75 12.16 33.29
C SER A 140 11.73 11.02 33.60
N SER A 141 11.38 10.21 34.60
CA SER A 141 12.08 8.95 34.87
C SER A 141 11.57 7.80 33.99
N VAL A 142 10.40 7.99 33.36
CA VAL A 142 9.65 6.97 32.60
C VAL A 142 9.94 7.05 31.10
N VAL A 143 10.39 8.19 30.60
CA VAL A 143 10.61 8.44 29.16
C VAL A 143 12.09 8.79 28.94
N THR A 144 12.80 7.95 28.19
CA THR A 144 14.22 8.19 27.90
C THR A 144 14.41 9.22 26.77
N GLU A 145 15.54 9.93 26.77
CA GLU A 145 15.89 10.85 25.69
C GLU A 145 15.99 10.14 24.32
N ASN A 146 16.55 8.93 24.30
CA ASN A 146 16.65 8.11 23.09
C ASN A 146 15.27 7.70 22.54
N GLU A 147 14.30 7.39 23.40
CA GLU A 147 12.92 7.14 22.98
C GLU A 147 12.33 8.36 22.27
N VAL A 148 12.48 9.55 22.86
CA VAL A 148 11.94 10.79 22.28
C VAL A 148 12.61 11.15 20.96
N ILE A 149 13.93 11.00 20.85
CA ILE A 149 14.67 11.21 19.60
C ILE A 149 14.16 10.25 18.51
N THR A 150 14.00 8.97 18.85
CA THR A 150 13.51 7.95 17.91
C THR A 150 12.10 8.26 17.43
N MET A 151 11.19 8.61 18.35
CA MET A 151 9.82 8.98 18.02
C MET A 151 9.74 10.26 17.18
N LYS A 152 10.56 11.27 17.47
CA LYS A 152 10.66 12.50 16.66
C LYS A 152 11.15 12.20 15.24
N SER A 153 12.19 11.38 15.11
CA SER A 153 12.72 10.96 13.80
C SER A 153 11.65 10.25 12.97
N ARG A 154 10.91 9.32 13.59
CA ARG A 154 9.81 8.61 12.94
C ARG A 154 8.66 9.55 12.55
N ALA A 155 8.26 10.48 13.41
CA ALA A 155 7.24 11.47 13.06
C ALA A 155 7.66 12.36 11.88
N LYS A 156 8.94 12.75 11.81
CA LYS A 156 9.47 13.52 10.68
C LYS A 156 9.50 12.71 9.39
N GLU A 157 9.88 11.43 9.46
CA GLU A 157 9.82 10.51 8.33
C GLU A 157 8.38 10.32 7.85
N TRP A 158 7.45 10.12 8.77
CA TRP A 158 6.03 9.93 8.46
C TRP A 158 5.35 11.14 7.84
N ALA A 159 5.80 12.35 8.17
CA ALA A 159 5.30 13.56 7.56
C ALA A 159 5.77 13.77 6.11
N GLN A 160 6.71 12.96 5.59
CA GLN A 160 7.19 13.10 4.23
C GLN A 160 6.18 12.54 3.22
N ILE A 161 5.90 13.33 2.19
CA ILE A 161 5.10 12.90 1.05
C ILE A 161 5.94 12.05 0.09
N THR A 162 5.31 11.00 -0.44
CA THR A 162 5.83 10.11 -1.46
C THR A 162 4.90 10.04 -2.66
N GLU A 163 5.45 9.65 -3.81
CA GLU A 163 4.63 9.25 -4.95
C GLU A 163 3.73 8.08 -4.55
N ALA A 164 2.43 8.18 -4.87
CA ALA A 164 1.47 7.15 -4.53
C ALA A 164 1.79 5.81 -5.21
N PHE A 165 2.30 5.86 -6.43
CA PHE A 165 2.71 4.69 -7.21
C PHE A 165 4.07 4.99 -7.83
N GLY A 166 5.01 4.05 -7.75
CA GLY A 166 6.34 4.24 -8.34
C GLY A 166 6.28 4.40 -9.87
N THR A 167 7.10 5.31 -10.41
CA THR A 167 7.27 5.53 -11.86
C THR A 167 7.68 4.27 -12.66
N THR A 168 8.19 3.25 -11.98
CA THR A 168 8.73 2.00 -12.55
C THR A 168 7.67 1.01 -13.02
N HIS A 169 6.39 1.18 -12.69
CA HIS A 169 5.35 0.21 -13.07
C HIS A 169 4.81 0.37 -14.50
N LEU A 170 5.18 1.46 -15.17
CA LEU A 170 4.62 1.82 -16.49
C LEU A 170 5.71 2.05 -17.55
N SER A 171 7.00 1.87 -17.19
CA SER A 171 8.11 1.86 -18.13
C SER A 171 8.24 0.51 -18.82
N GLN A 172 7.76 0.45 -20.06
CA GLN A 172 8.42 -0.17 -21.22
C GLN A 172 9.41 -1.30 -20.91
N ASP A 173 8.94 -2.55 -20.87
CA ASP A 173 9.74 -3.69 -21.34
C ASP A 173 9.59 -3.78 -22.87
N SER A 174 10.07 -2.74 -23.54
CA SER A 174 10.39 -2.77 -24.97
C SER A 174 11.78 -3.37 -25.11
N ASN A 175 11.93 -4.68 -24.90
CA ASN A 175 13.10 -5.42 -25.39
C ASN A 175 12.76 -6.89 -25.66
N GLU A 176 12.62 -7.17 -26.95
CA GLU A 176 13.02 -8.41 -27.64
C GLU A 176 12.57 -9.75 -27.05
N LEU A 177 11.33 -10.14 -27.35
CA LEU A 177 11.05 -11.54 -27.73
C LEU A 177 11.19 -11.66 -29.25
N GLY A 178 12.44 -11.62 -29.71
CA GLY A 178 12.80 -12.04 -31.05
C GLY A 178 12.53 -13.53 -31.22
N LEU A 179 11.39 -13.86 -31.83
CA LEU A 179 11.13 -15.14 -32.47
C LEU A 179 12.26 -15.44 -33.46
N LYS A 180 13.27 -16.22 -33.05
CA LYS A 180 14.17 -16.87 -34.00
C LYS A 180 13.46 -18.08 -34.58
N HIS A 181 12.82 -17.85 -35.72
CA HIS A 181 12.54 -18.90 -36.68
C HIS A 181 13.86 -19.61 -37.01
N SER A 182 13.88 -20.92 -36.81
CA SER A 182 14.89 -21.81 -37.34
C SER A 182 14.77 -21.83 -38.86
N SER A 183 15.82 -21.35 -39.54
CA SER A 183 16.14 -21.76 -40.89
C SER A 183 17.58 -22.25 -40.91
N GLU A 184 17.72 -23.52 -41.28
CA GLU A 184 18.96 -24.22 -41.53
C GLU A 184 19.85 -23.46 -42.53
N GLN A 185 21.15 -23.38 -42.25
CA GLN A 185 22.17 -23.68 -43.26
C GLN A 185 23.53 -23.92 -42.64
N GLU A 186 24.23 -24.88 -43.25
CA GLU A 186 25.41 -25.58 -42.79
C GLU A 186 26.72 -24.77 -42.86
N LYS A 187 27.71 -25.32 -42.14
CA LYS A 187 29.12 -25.57 -42.54
C LYS A 187 30.25 -24.61 -42.07
N LYS A 188 31.17 -25.29 -41.35
CA LYS A 188 32.64 -25.21 -41.34
C LYS A 188 33.33 -24.23 -40.37
N GLY A 189 33.79 -24.83 -39.28
CA GLY A 189 35.24 -25.10 -39.10
C GLY A 189 36.06 -24.08 -38.31
N PRO A 190 37.08 -24.52 -37.55
CA PRO A 190 37.54 -23.83 -36.34
C PRO A 190 38.90 -23.14 -36.52
N SER A 191 39.19 -22.13 -35.69
CA SER A 191 40.60 -21.82 -35.39
C SER A 191 40.81 -21.25 -34.00
N SER A 192 41.86 -21.78 -33.38
CA SER A 192 42.45 -21.49 -32.09
C SER A 192 43.42 -20.30 -32.13
N HIS A 193 43.54 -19.55 -31.04
CA HIS A 193 44.81 -19.25 -30.35
C HIS A 193 44.60 -18.30 -29.15
N LYS A 194 44.93 -18.74 -27.92
CA LYS A 194 46.18 -18.49 -27.15
C LYS A 194 46.34 -17.02 -26.72
N LYS A 195 46.23 -16.73 -25.41
CA LYS A 195 47.32 -16.47 -24.42
C LYS A 195 47.05 -15.06 -23.84
N SER A 196 47.41 -14.63 -22.64
CA SER A 196 48.02 -15.18 -21.42
C SER A 196 47.98 -14.06 -20.36
N HIS A 197 48.03 -14.43 -19.08
CA HIS A 197 48.49 -13.66 -17.91
C HIS A 197 47.68 -12.43 -17.48
N ASN A 198 47.69 -12.00 -16.21
CA ASN A 198 47.95 -12.55 -14.88
C ASN A 198 47.83 -11.28 -14.00
N ASN A 199 46.99 -11.25 -12.97
CA ASN A 199 47.35 -10.54 -11.76
C ASN A 199 46.38 -10.84 -10.62
N GLY A 200 46.97 -11.34 -9.54
CA GLY A 200 46.27 -11.61 -8.30
C GLY A 200 45.67 -10.34 -7.70
N LYS A 201 44.51 -10.50 -7.08
CA LYS A 201 44.04 -9.57 -6.07
C LYS A 201 43.48 -10.36 -4.90
N GLN A 202 44.06 -10.04 -3.75
CA GLN A 202 43.82 -10.63 -2.44
C GLN A 202 42.33 -10.71 -2.09
N MET A 203 41.97 -11.82 -1.47
CA MET A 203 40.79 -11.96 -0.64
C MET A 203 40.89 -10.99 0.55
N SER A 204 39.88 -10.13 0.68
CA SER A 204 39.46 -9.56 1.97
C SER A 204 37.95 -9.79 2.12
N PRO A 205 37.49 -10.19 3.31
CA PRO A 205 36.11 -10.63 3.53
C PRO A 205 35.20 -9.42 3.66
N ASN A 206 34.33 -9.20 2.67
CA ASN A 206 33.30 -8.18 2.80
C ASN A 206 32.23 -8.66 3.76
N LEU A 207 32.20 -8.00 4.92
CA LEU A 207 31.08 -7.97 5.85
C LEU A 207 29.77 -7.80 5.07
N ILE A 208 28.80 -8.65 5.42
CA ILE A 208 27.41 -8.55 5.01
C ILE A 208 26.87 -7.22 5.53
N SER A 209 26.83 -6.21 4.67
CA SER A 209 26.10 -4.97 4.90
C SER A 209 24.61 -5.28 4.77
N ASN A 210 23.96 -5.53 5.90
CA ASN A 210 22.50 -5.60 6.04
C ASN A 210 21.90 -4.19 5.97
N GLN A 211 21.97 -3.55 4.80
CA GLN A 211 21.14 -2.39 4.50
C GLN A 211 20.15 -2.76 3.40
N PRO A 212 18.82 -2.71 3.66
CA PRO A 212 17.84 -2.86 2.58
C PRO A 212 17.99 -1.67 1.64
N SER A 213 18.49 -1.93 0.44
CA SER A 213 18.46 -0.98 -0.66
C SER A 213 16.99 -0.69 -1.03
N PRO A 214 16.63 0.54 -1.41
CA PRO A 214 15.26 0.90 -1.78
C PRO A 214 14.99 0.44 -3.21
N ASN A 215 14.98 -0.87 -3.46
CA ASN A 215 14.38 -1.38 -4.68
C ASN A 215 12.86 -1.30 -4.49
N PRO A 216 12.09 -0.67 -5.38
CA PRO A 216 10.64 -0.66 -5.29
C PRO A 216 10.15 -2.11 -5.35
N THR A 217 9.65 -2.62 -4.23
CA THR A 217 8.97 -3.91 -4.17
C THR A 217 7.76 -3.87 -5.09
N LYS A 218 7.70 -4.78 -6.08
CA LYS A 218 6.56 -4.91 -6.98
C LYS A 218 5.25 -5.04 -6.17
N PRO A 219 4.15 -4.39 -6.59
CA PRO A 219 2.87 -4.47 -5.90
C PRO A 219 2.40 -5.92 -5.86
N ALA A 220 1.60 -6.24 -4.85
CA ALA A 220 0.96 -7.54 -4.77
C ALA A 220 0.03 -7.74 -5.96
N LEU A 221 -0.20 -8.98 -6.38
CA LEU A 221 -1.06 -9.29 -7.53
C LEU A 221 -2.41 -9.83 -7.07
N TRP A 222 -3.49 -9.19 -7.53
CA TRP A 222 -4.85 -9.74 -7.41
C TRP A 222 -5.19 -10.59 -8.63
N HIS A 223 -5.51 -11.86 -8.42
CA HIS A 223 -5.99 -12.76 -9.48
C HIS A 223 -7.49 -12.60 -9.66
N GLY A 224 -7.92 -11.68 -10.53
CA GLY A 224 -9.36 -11.45 -10.76
C GLY A 224 -9.97 -12.29 -11.88
N ASN A 225 -9.19 -12.70 -12.89
CA ASN A 225 -9.72 -13.54 -13.97
C ASN A 225 -9.94 -14.97 -13.46
N VAL A 226 -11.18 -15.44 -13.56
CA VAL A 226 -11.58 -16.78 -13.14
C VAL A 226 -11.70 -17.78 -14.29
N LEU A 227 -11.69 -17.31 -15.52
CA LEU A 227 -11.91 -18.09 -16.72
C LEU A 227 -10.61 -18.58 -17.35
N LYS A 228 -10.72 -19.66 -18.12
CA LYS A 228 -9.65 -20.12 -19.03
C LYS A 228 -9.61 -19.35 -20.35
N THR A 229 -10.74 -18.78 -20.76
CA THR A 229 -10.92 -18.13 -22.06
C THR A 229 -9.96 -16.95 -22.21
N GLY A 230 -9.36 -16.83 -23.41
CA GLY A 230 -8.46 -15.72 -23.74
C GLY A 230 -7.04 -15.83 -23.20
N LEU A 231 -6.67 -16.93 -22.52
CA LEU A 231 -5.33 -17.13 -21.96
C LEU A 231 -4.46 -18.06 -22.82
N ASP A 232 -3.15 -17.80 -22.78
CA ASP A 232 -2.17 -18.63 -23.49
C ASP A 232 -2.22 -20.12 -23.04
N PRO A 233 -2.20 -21.09 -23.97
CA PRO A 233 -2.26 -22.51 -23.63
C PRO A 233 -1.12 -22.99 -22.72
N ALA A 234 0.09 -22.45 -22.85
CA ALA A 234 1.20 -22.82 -21.98
C ALA A 234 1.02 -22.24 -20.57
N TYR A 235 0.46 -21.04 -20.44
CA TYR A 235 0.03 -20.48 -19.14
C TYR A 235 -1.03 -21.35 -18.48
N LEU A 236 -2.08 -21.73 -19.22
CA LEU A 236 -3.16 -22.59 -18.72
C LEU A 236 -2.63 -23.94 -18.23
N LYS A 237 -1.70 -24.55 -18.98
CA LYS A 237 -1.07 -25.81 -18.60
C LYS A 237 -0.34 -25.70 -17.25
N GLU A 238 0.44 -24.65 -17.04
CA GLU A 238 1.18 -24.45 -15.79
C GLU A 238 0.27 -24.07 -14.61
N ARG A 239 -0.78 -23.27 -14.84
CA ARG A 239 -1.82 -22.96 -13.83
C ARG A 239 -2.60 -24.20 -13.41
N ALA A 240 -2.92 -25.09 -14.36
CA ALA A 240 -3.55 -26.36 -14.07
C ALA A 240 -2.62 -27.26 -13.23
N ARG A 241 -1.33 -27.37 -13.62
CA ARG A 241 -0.32 -28.10 -12.86
C ARG A 241 -0.20 -27.62 -11.41
N LEU A 242 -0.19 -26.31 -11.19
CA LEU A 242 -0.19 -25.73 -9.85
C LEU A 242 -1.42 -26.15 -9.04
N SER A 243 -2.61 -26.02 -9.64
CA SER A 243 -3.88 -26.34 -8.99
C SER A 243 -3.98 -27.82 -8.64
N ASP A 244 -3.58 -28.71 -9.57
CA ASP A 244 -3.59 -30.15 -9.35
C ASP A 244 -2.56 -30.59 -8.31
N ALA A 245 -1.38 -29.93 -8.26
CA ALA A 245 -0.38 -30.18 -7.22
C ALA A 245 -0.88 -29.75 -5.83
N ALA A 246 -1.54 -28.60 -5.72
CA ALA A 246 -2.16 -28.14 -4.48
C ALA A 246 -3.22 -29.13 -3.98
N TYR A 247 -4.13 -29.52 -4.87
CA TYR A 247 -5.23 -30.45 -4.58
C TYR A 247 -4.73 -31.83 -4.14
N ARG A 248 -3.62 -32.32 -4.71
CA ARG A 248 -3.03 -33.63 -4.38
C ARG A 248 -2.02 -33.58 -3.22
N ALA A 249 -1.86 -32.44 -2.56
CA ALA A 249 -0.83 -32.22 -1.54
C ALA A 249 0.62 -32.51 -2.02
N ASP A 250 0.90 -32.36 -3.32
CA ASP A 250 2.25 -32.46 -3.88
C ASP A 250 2.99 -31.13 -3.71
N TRP A 251 3.49 -30.90 -2.49
CA TRP A 251 4.12 -29.65 -2.10
C TRP A 251 5.38 -29.33 -2.89
N HIS A 252 6.13 -30.36 -3.34
CA HIS A 252 7.32 -30.15 -4.15
C HIS A 252 6.94 -29.60 -5.54
N ARG A 253 5.98 -30.23 -6.22
CA ARG A 253 5.49 -29.73 -7.51
C ARG A 253 4.81 -28.38 -7.38
N LEU A 254 4.03 -28.16 -6.32
CA LEU A 254 3.40 -26.88 -6.02
C LEU A 254 4.44 -25.75 -5.98
N LEU A 255 5.47 -25.89 -5.14
CA LEU A 255 6.51 -24.87 -4.98
C LEU A 255 7.30 -24.63 -6.27
N SER A 256 7.56 -25.69 -7.06
CA SER A 256 8.18 -25.58 -8.38
C SER A 256 7.30 -24.82 -9.38
N SER A 257 5.98 -25.05 -9.35
CA SER A 257 5.03 -24.31 -10.19
C SER A 257 4.91 -22.83 -9.79
N LEU A 258 5.02 -22.49 -8.50
CA LEU A 258 5.07 -21.10 -8.05
C LEU A 258 6.32 -20.37 -8.58
N ASP A 259 7.48 -21.01 -8.54
CA ASP A 259 8.72 -20.47 -9.09
C ASP A 259 8.63 -20.32 -10.63
N THR A 260 8.00 -21.29 -11.30
CA THR A 260 7.72 -21.21 -12.75
C THR A 260 6.84 -20.01 -13.08
N GLY A 261 5.75 -19.80 -12.34
CA GLY A 261 4.88 -18.62 -12.46
C GLY A 261 5.66 -17.32 -12.40
N ARG A 262 6.52 -17.19 -11.38
CA ARG A 262 7.36 -16.01 -11.18
C ARG A 262 8.37 -15.80 -12.30
N ARG A 263 9.12 -16.84 -12.70
CA ARG A 263 10.23 -16.71 -13.65
C ARG A 263 9.77 -16.58 -15.09
N ARG A 264 8.75 -17.35 -15.49
CA ARG A 264 8.30 -17.44 -16.88
C ARG A 264 7.22 -16.42 -17.21
N PHE A 265 6.35 -16.12 -16.26
CA PHE A 265 5.18 -15.26 -16.48
C PHE A 265 5.23 -13.96 -15.67
N GLY A 266 6.24 -13.78 -14.80
CA GLY A 266 6.37 -12.57 -13.98
C GLY A 266 5.33 -12.45 -12.87
N GLU A 267 4.55 -13.50 -12.61
CA GLU A 267 3.38 -13.46 -11.73
C GLU A 267 3.61 -14.23 -10.42
N SER A 268 3.05 -13.72 -9.32
CA SER A 268 2.98 -14.48 -8.07
C SER A 268 1.70 -15.31 -8.04
N TRP A 269 1.82 -16.64 -8.16
CA TRP A 269 0.67 -17.55 -8.18
C TRP A 269 0.28 -18.13 -6.82
N CYS A 270 0.86 -17.67 -5.72
CA CYS A 270 0.60 -18.21 -4.38
C CYS A 270 -0.85 -17.98 -3.90
N ASN A 271 -1.53 -16.95 -4.43
CA ASN A 271 -2.95 -16.65 -4.19
C ASN A 271 -3.85 -17.01 -5.38
N SER A 272 -3.32 -17.75 -6.35
CA SER A 272 -4.11 -18.20 -7.49
C SER A 272 -5.06 -19.33 -7.10
N PHE A 273 -6.15 -19.45 -7.86
CA PHE A 273 -7.11 -20.53 -7.75
C PHE A 273 -7.26 -21.23 -9.12
N ARG A 274 -7.98 -22.35 -9.11
CA ARG A 274 -8.22 -23.15 -10.32
C ARG A 274 -9.14 -22.40 -11.27
N LEU A 275 -8.61 -22.07 -12.45
CA LEU A 275 -9.40 -21.48 -13.55
C LEU A 275 -10.42 -22.49 -14.09
N ARG A 276 -11.63 -22.03 -14.41
CA ARG A 276 -12.70 -22.85 -14.97
C ARG A 276 -13.17 -22.35 -16.33
N SER A 277 -13.98 -23.16 -17.01
CA SER A 277 -14.76 -22.70 -18.15
C SER A 277 -15.92 -21.82 -17.67
N GLU A 278 -16.56 -21.11 -18.60
CA GLU A 278 -17.61 -20.14 -18.33
C GLU A 278 -18.85 -20.78 -17.67
N ASP A 279 -19.24 -21.97 -18.10
CA ASP A 279 -20.34 -22.77 -17.54
C ASP A 279 -20.11 -23.19 -16.07
N GLU A 280 -18.85 -23.24 -15.63
CA GLU A 280 -18.44 -23.63 -14.29
C GLU A 280 -18.03 -22.43 -13.41
N SER A 281 -18.01 -21.20 -13.93
CA SER A 281 -17.43 -20.02 -13.26
C SER A 281 -18.16 -19.68 -11.95
N GLN A 282 -19.49 -19.78 -11.96
CA GLN A 282 -20.36 -19.48 -10.83
C GLN A 282 -20.25 -20.49 -9.67
N ARG A 283 -19.59 -21.63 -9.88
CA ARG A 283 -19.40 -22.70 -8.88
C ARG A 283 -17.97 -22.78 -8.35
N GLN A 284 -17.16 -21.74 -8.57
CA GLN A 284 -15.78 -21.74 -8.11
C GLN A 284 -15.67 -21.54 -6.61
N SER A 285 -14.99 -22.48 -5.95
CA SER A 285 -14.68 -22.40 -4.52
C SER A 285 -13.56 -21.40 -4.19
N LEU A 286 -12.82 -20.91 -5.20
CA LEU A 286 -11.70 -19.96 -5.05
C LEU A 286 -10.60 -20.39 -4.07
N TRP A 287 -10.45 -21.70 -3.85
CA TRP A 287 -9.39 -22.25 -3.00
C TRP A 287 -8.01 -21.91 -3.56
N THR A 288 -7.17 -21.36 -2.70
CA THR A 288 -5.75 -21.05 -3.00
C THR A 288 -4.83 -22.14 -2.44
N PRO A 289 -3.55 -22.17 -2.86
CA PRO A 289 -2.54 -23.04 -2.25
C PRO A 289 -2.49 -23.02 -0.72
N LEU A 290 -2.75 -21.87 -0.07
CA LEU A 290 -2.72 -21.78 1.39
C LEU A 290 -3.93 -22.47 2.04
N HIS A 291 -5.11 -22.35 1.44
CA HIS A 291 -6.31 -23.08 1.88
C HIS A 291 -6.11 -24.59 1.77
N GLN A 292 -5.58 -25.06 0.63
CA GLN A 292 -5.25 -26.47 0.43
C GLN A 292 -4.22 -26.97 1.43
N ALA A 293 -3.19 -26.16 1.72
CA ALA A 293 -2.18 -26.50 2.72
C ALA A 293 -2.76 -26.62 4.13
N ALA A 294 -3.72 -25.76 4.50
CA ALA A 294 -4.42 -25.85 5.77
C ALA A 294 -5.29 -27.11 5.87
N TYR A 295 -6.10 -27.39 4.84
CA TYR A 295 -7.00 -28.55 4.80
C TYR A 295 -6.25 -29.89 4.79
N MET A 296 -5.13 -29.97 4.08
CA MET A 296 -4.34 -31.21 3.92
C MET A 296 -3.26 -31.39 5.01
N ASN A 297 -3.31 -30.60 6.09
CA ASN A 297 -2.30 -30.58 7.16
C ASN A 297 -0.86 -30.52 6.64
N ALA A 298 -0.58 -29.58 5.74
CA ALA A 298 0.75 -29.45 5.15
C ALA A 298 1.82 -29.22 6.25
N PRO A 299 3.05 -29.73 6.08
CA PRO A 299 4.13 -29.45 7.02
C PRO A 299 4.31 -27.94 7.23
N LYS A 300 4.53 -27.51 8.48
CA LYS A 300 4.70 -26.08 8.83
C LYS A 300 5.68 -25.33 7.91
N LYS A 301 6.77 -25.98 7.50
CA LYS A 301 7.76 -25.44 6.55
C LYS A 301 7.17 -25.10 5.16
N VAL A 302 6.17 -25.85 4.70
CA VAL A 302 5.46 -25.57 3.44
C VAL A 302 4.58 -24.33 3.61
N VAL A 303 3.82 -24.25 4.70
CA VAL A 303 2.98 -23.08 5.01
C VAL A 303 3.82 -21.81 5.16
N GLU A 304 4.95 -21.90 5.88
CA GLU A 304 5.96 -20.82 6.00
C GLU A 304 6.45 -20.34 4.64
N LYS A 305 6.75 -21.28 3.73
CA LYS A 305 7.18 -20.94 2.36
C LYS A 305 6.07 -20.25 1.59
N LEU A 306 4.83 -20.75 1.62
CA LEU A 306 3.70 -20.13 0.93
C LEU A 306 3.48 -18.68 1.40
N ILE A 307 3.52 -18.45 2.70
CA ILE A 307 3.45 -17.10 3.29
C ILE A 307 4.60 -16.23 2.79
N ARG A 308 5.85 -16.73 2.77
CA ARG A 308 7.00 -15.99 2.22
C ARG A 308 6.88 -15.71 0.72
N PHE A 309 6.16 -16.56 -0.02
CA PHE A 309 5.82 -16.31 -1.41
C PHE A 309 4.69 -15.28 -1.60
N GLY A 310 4.09 -14.79 -0.51
CA GLY A 310 3.06 -13.74 -0.51
C GLY A 310 1.63 -14.27 -0.37
N ALA A 311 1.43 -15.49 0.15
CA ALA A 311 0.09 -16.01 0.38
C ALA A 311 -0.66 -15.17 1.43
N PHE A 312 -1.92 -14.82 1.15
CA PHE A 312 -2.78 -14.02 2.02
C PHE A 312 -3.50 -14.91 3.03
N ARG A 313 -3.47 -14.55 4.31
CA ARG A 313 -4.14 -15.32 5.37
C ARG A 313 -5.57 -14.87 5.61
N THR A 314 -5.87 -13.61 5.31
CA THR A 314 -7.20 -12.99 5.40
C THR A 314 -8.08 -13.28 4.19
N LEU A 315 -7.51 -13.81 3.09
CA LEU A 315 -8.28 -14.13 1.90
C LEU A 315 -9.16 -15.34 2.19
N PRO A 316 -10.50 -15.22 2.11
CA PRO A 316 -11.39 -16.35 2.28
C PRO A 316 -11.56 -17.15 0.98
N THR A 317 -12.05 -18.38 1.12
CA THR A 317 -12.68 -19.12 0.03
C THR A 317 -13.98 -18.46 -0.42
N ASN A 318 -14.54 -18.94 -1.53
CA ASN A 318 -15.91 -18.67 -1.93
C ASN A 318 -16.75 -19.94 -1.76
N LYS A 319 -18.09 -19.81 -1.77
CA LYS A 319 -19.11 -20.83 -1.51
C LYS A 319 -18.67 -22.28 -1.76
N SER A 320 -17.95 -22.85 -0.81
CA SER A 320 -17.44 -24.21 -0.89
C SER A 320 -18.52 -25.13 -0.36
N LYS A 321 -19.37 -25.64 -1.27
CA LYS A 321 -20.47 -26.52 -0.88
C LYS A 321 -19.93 -27.80 -0.24
N GLY A 322 -20.18 -27.97 1.06
CA GLY A 322 -20.00 -29.23 1.78
C GLY A 322 -18.59 -29.51 2.33
N GLU A 323 -17.66 -28.55 2.23
CA GLU A 323 -16.27 -28.72 2.70
C GLU A 323 -16.00 -28.04 4.07
N GLY A 324 -17.00 -27.36 4.64
CA GLY A 324 -16.91 -26.69 5.94
C GLY A 324 -18.27 -26.24 6.49
N ARG A 325 -18.27 -25.69 7.71
CA ARG A 325 -19.49 -25.18 8.36
C ARG A 325 -19.97 -23.87 7.75
N TYR A 326 -19.04 -23.06 7.25
CA TYR A 326 -19.29 -21.77 6.62
C TYR A 326 -18.84 -21.78 5.15
N GLU A 327 -19.44 -20.90 4.35
CA GLU A 327 -19.21 -20.86 2.89
C GLU A 327 -17.88 -20.19 2.51
N ASP A 328 -17.38 -19.31 3.38
CA ASP A 328 -16.25 -18.41 3.23
C ASP A 328 -15.26 -18.56 4.38
N LEU A 329 -14.35 -19.52 4.26
CA LEU A 329 -13.36 -19.80 5.30
C LEU A 329 -11.98 -19.28 4.89
N THR A 330 -11.29 -18.63 5.81
CA THR A 330 -9.85 -18.38 5.70
C THR A 330 -9.05 -19.67 5.97
N ALA A 331 -7.77 -19.69 5.59
CA ALA A 331 -6.91 -20.84 5.84
C ALA A 331 -6.82 -21.22 7.33
N VAL A 332 -6.82 -20.26 8.25
CA VAL A 332 -6.80 -20.55 9.70
C VAL A 332 -8.12 -21.14 10.19
N GLU A 333 -9.25 -20.70 9.65
CA GLU A 333 -10.56 -21.24 9.99
C GLU A 333 -10.71 -22.68 9.47
N ILE A 334 -10.24 -22.96 8.25
CA ILE A 334 -10.14 -24.34 7.73
C ILE A 334 -9.32 -25.23 8.68
N ALA A 335 -8.13 -24.78 9.10
CA ALA A 335 -7.30 -25.54 10.03
C ALA A 335 -7.98 -25.76 11.41
N ARG A 336 -8.82 -24.82 11.86
CA ARG A 336 -9.63 -24.98 13.08
C ARG A 336 -10.76 -25.97 12.90
N GLU A 337 -11.47 -25.93 11.78
CA GLU A 337 -12.58 -26.86 11.51
C GLU A 337 -12.10 -28.31 11.41
N VAL A 338 -10.93 -28.55 10.80
CA VAL A 338 -10.36 -29.91 10.68
C VAL A 338 -9.59 -30.34 11.94
N GLY A 339 -9.22 -29.40 12.82
CA GLY A 339 -8.58 -29.69 14.11
C GLY A 339 -7.05 -29.70 14.13
N TYR A 340 -6.38 -29.05 13.17
CA TYR A 340 -4.92 -28.98 13.08
C TYR A 340 -4.35 -27.77 13.85
N SER A 341 -4.28 -27.91 15.18
CA SER A 341 -3.82 -26.85 16.08
C SER A 341 -2.41 -26.34 15.81
N ASP A 342 -1.52 -27.20 15.33
CA ASP A 342 -0.12 -26.85 15.04
C ASP A 342 0.04 -25.79 13.94
N LEU A 343 -1.02 -25.57 13.14
CA LEU A 343 -1.05 -24.59 12.06
C LEU A 343 -1.71 -23.25 12.46
N TRP A 344 -2.35 -23.14 13.62
CA TRP A 344 -3.13 -21.94 13.98
C TRP A 344 -2.28 -20.69 14.05
N ASP A 345 -1.15 -20.73 14.78
CA ASP A 345 -0.29 -19.56 14.98
C ASP A 345 0.28 -19.03 13.66
N ILE A 346 0.71 -19.94 12.77
CA ILE A 346 1.34 -19.58 11.50
C ILE A 346 0.31 -19.05 10.48
N LEU A 347 -0.92 -19.57 10.51
CA LEU A 347 -2.02 -19.16 9.63
C LEU A 347 -2.81 -17.96 10.16
N THR A 348 -2.61 -17.55 11.41
CA THR A 348 -3.29 -16.37 11.97
C THR A 348 -2.87 -15.10 11.21
N PRO A 349 -3.83 -14.30 10.71
CA PRO A 349 -3.54 -13.04 10.02
C PRO A 349 -2.64 -12.08 10.81
N VAL A 350 -1.75 -11.40 10.11
CA VAL A 350 -0.90 -10.34 10.69
C VAL A 350 -1.34 -9.01 10.10
N ILE A 351 -2.17 -8.27 10.85
CA ILE A 351 -2.71 -6.98 10.42
C ILE A 351 -1.65 -5.89 10.63
N ARG A 352 -1.16 -5.32 9.53
CA ARG A 352 -0.17 -4.23 9.50
C ARG A 352 -0.83 -2.87 9.30
N HIS A 353 -1.90 -2.83 8.51
CA HIS A 353 -2.65 -1.61 8.21
C HIS A 353 -4.06 -1.74 8.76
N PHE A 354 -4.26 -1.24 9.98
CA PHE A 354 -5.55 -1.34 10.63
C PHE A 354 -6.57 -0.38 10.02
N VAL A 355 -7.62 -0.94 9.42
CA VAL A 355 -8.83 -0.22 8.99
C VAL A 355 -10.02 -0.84 9.74
N PRO A 356 -10.87 -0.05 10.42
CA PRO A 356 -12.04 -0.59 11.10
C PRO A 356 -12.92 -1.41 10.13
N PRO A 357 -13.44 -2.60 10.53
CA PRO A 357 -14.15 -3.50 9.61
C PRO A 357 -15.29 -2.84 8.84
N ARG A 358 -16.09 -1.99 9.50
CA ARG A 358 -17.18 -1.26 8.84
C ARG A 358 -16.68 -0.34 7.73
N VAL A 359 -15.62 0.43 8.02
CA VAL A 359 -15.01 1.35 7.06
C VAL A 359 -14.41 0.57 5.89
N LEU A 360 -13.78 -0.58 6.17
CA LEU A 360 -13.21 -1.44 5.14
C LEU A 360 -14.27 -1.96 4.17
N LEU A 361 -15.43 -2.39 4.69
CA LEU A 361 -16.57 -2.83 3.87
C LEU A 361 -17.13 -1.68 3.02
N ASP A 362 -17.35 -0.52 3.63
CA ASP A 362 -17.87 0.64 2.91
C ASP A 362 -16.88 1.10 1.80
N LEU A 363 -15.56 1.07 2.06
CA LEU A 363 -14.52 1.33 1.06
C LEU A 363 -14.51 0.29 -0.07
N GLU A 364 -14.64 -0.99 0.26
CA GLU A 364 -14.66 -2.07 -0.72
C GLU A 364 -15.87 -1.92 -1.67
N GLU A 365 -17.04 -1.63 -1.11
CA GLU A 365 -18.26 -1.35 -1.88
C GLU A 365 -18.04 -0.18 -2.86
N LYS A 366 -17.49 0.94 -2.39
CA LYS A 366 -17.23 2.11 -3.26
C LYS A 366 -16.16 1.84 -4.29
N PHE A 367 -15.14 1.05 -3.95
CA PHE A 367 -14.11 0.65 -4.91
C PHE A 367 -14.67 -0.27 -6.01
N HIS A 368 -15.53 -1.24 -5.64
CA HIS A 368 -16.19 -2.11 -6.61
C HIS A 368 -17.14 -1.31 -7.52
N ALA A 369 -17.89 -0.37 -6.96
CA ALA A 369 -18.75 0.53 -7.74
C ALA A 369 -17.93 1.38 -8.75
N LEU A 370 -16.76 1.88 -8.35
CA LEU A 370 -15.82 2.54 -9.26
C LEU A 370 -15.37 1.60 -10.38
N ILE A 371 -14.94 0.38 -10.06
CA ILE A 371 -14.52 -0.61 -11.08
C ILE A 371 -15.66 -0.89 -12.07
N HIS A 372 -16.88 -1.08 -11.58
CA HIS A 372 -18.05 -1.28 -12.44
C HIS A 372 -18.31 -0.09 -13.37
N ALA A 373 -18.21 1.14 -12.86
CA ALA A 373 -18.37 2.35 -13.68
C ALA A 373 -17.27 2.45 -14.76
N GLU A 374 -16.03 2.16 -14.40
CA GLU A 374 -14.86 2.20 -15.29
C GLU A 374 -14.84 1.10 -16.35
N LEU A 375 -15.46 -0.03 -16.04
CA LEU A 375 -15.57 -1.19 -16.92
C LEU A 375 -16.97 -1.33 -17.52
N ALA A 376 -17.79 -0.27 -17.50
CA ALA A 376 -19.09 -0.28 -18.14
C ALA A 376 -18.95 -0.69 -19.62
N GLY A 377 -19.69 -1.74 -20.03
CA GLY A 377 -19.61 -2.31 -21.37
C GLY A 377 -18.50 -3.35 -21.58
N PHE A 378 -17.72 -3.70 -20.56
CA PHE A 378 -16.80 -4.84 -20.62
C PHE A 378 -17.59 -6.15 -20.48
N ALA A 379 -17.57 -6.99 -21.52
CA ALA A 379 -18.40 -8.19 -21.61
C ALA A 379 -18.17 -9.17 -20.44
N ASP A 380 -16.91 -9.37 -20.03
CA ASP A 380 -16.55 -10.39 -19.04
C ASP A 380 -16.58 -9.88 -17.59
N LEU A 381 -17.20 -8.73 -17.33
CA LEU A 381 -17.20 -8.10 -16.00
C LEU A 381 -17.82 -9.01 -14.92
N GLU A 382 -18.86 -9.77 -15.28
CA GLU A 382 -19.53 -10.73 -14.38
C GLU A 382 -18.64 -11.93 -13.98
N HIS A 383 -17.58 -12.18 -14.76
CA HIS A 383 -16.62 -13.27 -14.51
C HIS A 383 -15.35 -12.78 -13.81
N LEU A 384 -15.30 -11.50 -13.40
CA LEU A 384 -14.18 -10.97 -12.63
C LEU A 384 -14.43 -11.13 -11.13
N ARG A 385 -13.49 -11.77 -10.44
CA ARG A 385 -13.38 -11.67 -8.99
C ARG A 385 -12.83 -10.29 -8.63
N LEU A 386 -13.67 -9.41 -8.10
CA LEU A 386 -13.24 -8.08 -7.67
C LEU A 386 -12.32 -8.15 -6.43
N PRO A 387 -11.38 -7.20 -6.25
CA PRO A 387 -10.45 -7.20 -5.14
C PRO A 387 -11.11 -7.09 -3.77
N GLN A 388 -10.72 -7.96 -2.84
CA GLN A 388 -11.13 -7.83 -1.44
C GLN A 388 -10.10 -7.01 -0.68
N LEU A 389 -10.49 -5.88 -0.10
CA LEU A 389 -9.56 -4.92 0.50
C LEU A 389 -8.93 -5.43 1.80
N VAL A 390 -9.52 -6.45 2.45
CA VAL A 390 -8.96 -7.04 3.67
C VAL A 390 -7.54 -7.54 3.48
N VAL A 391 -7.17 -8.02 2.29
CA VAL A 391 -5.81 -8.55 2.04
C VAL A 391 -4.74 -7.47 2.06
N LEU A 392 -5.09 -6.22 1.72
CA LEU A 392 -4.16 -5.09 1.79
C LEU A 392 -3.70 -4.83 3.23
N THR A 393 -4.51 -5.21 4.21
CA THR A 393 -4.19 -5.01 5.63
C THR A 393 -3.00 -5.84 6.09
N GLU A 394 -2.66 -6.93 5.38
CA GLU A 394 -1.53 -7.81 5.71
C GLU A 394 -0.21 -7.43 5.02
N LEU A 395 -0.27 -6.61 3.97
CA LEU A 395 0.90 -6.31 3.15
C LEU A 395 1.86 -5.35 3.85
N GLU A 396 3.16 -5.50 3.59
CA GLU A 396 4.15 -4.53 4.08
C GLU A 396 3.98 -3.17 3.38
N ASN A 397 3.94 -3.18 2.04
CA ASN A 397 3.42 -2.07 1.24
C ASN A 397 1.97 -2.38 0.88
N PRO A 398 0.96 -1.61 1.34
CA PRO A 398 -0.46 -1.90 1.12
C PRO A 398 -0.88 -1.51 -0.29
N GLU A 399 -0.16 -1.99 -1.31
CA GLU A 399 -0.33 -1.70 -2.72
C GLU A 399 -0.52 -2.99 -3.51
N MET A 400 -1.51 -2.98 -4.41
CA MET A 400 -1.92 -4.15 -5.17
C MET A 400 -2.31 -3.77 -6.60
N TRP A 401 -1.90 -4.63 -7.53
CA TRP A 401 -2.27 -4.58 -8.93
C TRP A 401 -3.39 -5.56 -9.23
N PHE A 402 -4.47 -5.07 -9.83
CA PHE A 402 -5.58 -5.84 -10.35
C PHE A 402 -5.65 -5.73 -11.88
N PRO A 403 -5.10 -6.70 -12.62
CA PRO A 403 -5.22 -6.75 -14.08
C PRO A 403 -6.62 -7.19 -14.51
N ILE A 404 -7.22 -6.48 -15.47
CA ILE A 404 -8.49 -6.88 -16.09
C ILE A 404 -8.27 -7.91 -17.19
N GLN A 405 -7.22 -7.74 -17.98
CA GLN A 405 -6.81 -8.68 -19.00
C GLN A 405 -5.38 -9.13 -18.70
N PRO A 406 -5.20 -10.19 -17.89
CA PRO A 406 -3.88 -10.76 -17.68
C PRO A 406 -3.27 -11.11 -19.04
N GLN A 407 -1.98 -10.81 -19.24
CA GLN A 407 -1.23 -11.01 -20.49
C GLN A 407 -1.52 -10.04 -21.66
N SER A 408 -2.37 -9.03 -21.48
CA SER A 408 -2.54 -7.99 -22.51
C SER A 408 -1.29 -7.11 -22.65
N GLN A 409 -0.88 -6.81 -23.89
CA GLN A 409 0.29 -5.97 -24.20
C GLN A 409 0.16 -4.53 -23.70
N HIS A 410 -1.04 -4.07 -23.34
CA HIS A 410 -1.31 -2.68 -22.94
C HIS A 410 -1.72 -2.53 -21.47
N GLY A 411 -1.69 -3.64 -20.70
CA GLY A 411 -1.80 -3.62 -19.24
C GLY A 411 -3.01 -2.84 -18.71
N ARG A 412 -4.24 -3.20 -19.12
CA ARG A 412 -5.46 -2.60 -18.54
C ARG A 412 -5.72 -3.16 -17.14
N GLY A 413 -5.91 -2.27 -16.17
CA GLY A 413 -6.06 -2.67 -14.78
C GLY A 413 -6.13 -1.51 -13.80
N PHE A 414 -6.18 -1.86 -12.52
CA PHE A 414 -6.25 -0.95 -11.40
C PHE A 414 -5.06 -1.20 -10.48
N LEU A 415 -4.24 -0.18 -10.25
CA LEU A 415 -3.24 -0.18 -9.19
C LEU A 415 -3.83 0.58 -8.01
N PHE A 416 -3.90 -0.02 -6.83
CA PHE A 416 -4.57 0.60 -5.70
C PHE A 416 -3.82 0.36 -4.40
N ARG A 417 -3.93 1.32 -3.49
CA ARG A 417 -3.27 1.24 -2.18
C ARG A 417 -4.04 1.93 -1.07
N PHE A 418 -3.84 1.47 0.17
CA PHE A 418 -4.33 2.20 1.33
C PHE A 418 -3.57 3.49 1.57
N ASP A 419 -4.33 4.48 2.02
CA ASP A 419 -3.86 5.75 2.53
C ASP A 419 -4.72 6.11 3.76
N GLY A 420 -4.37 5.49 4.90
CA GLY A 420 -5.17 5.57 6.11
C GLY A 420 -6.51 4.85 5.97
N ARG A 421 -7.61 5.62 5.93
CA ARG A 421 -9.00 5.11 5.83
C ARG A 421 -9.60 5.39 4.46
N GLU A 422 -8.75 5.56 3.46
CA GLU A 422 -9.11 5.81 2.07
C GLU A 422 -8.27 4.93 1.17
N LEU A 423 -8.68 4.83 -0.09
CA LEU A 423 -7.94 4.15 -1.14
C LEU A 423 -7.51 5.17 -2.21
N VAL A 424 -6.25 5.10 -2.61
CA VAL A 424 -5.79 5.76 -3.84
C VAL A 424 -5.78 4.69 -4.93
N VAL A 425 -6.38 5.00 -6.07
CA VAL A 425 -6.54 4.08 -7.21
C VAL A 425 -6.06 4.75 -8.48
N LEU A 426 -5.18 4.09 -9.22
CA LEU A 426 -4.79 4.43 -10.58
C LEU A 426 -5.45 3.43 -11.55
N SER A 427 -6.40 3.92 -12.33
CA SER A 427 -6.96 3.21 -13.48
C SER A 427 -6.03 3.38 -14.68
N VAL A 428 -5.59 2.27 -15.29
CA VAL A 428 -4.64 2.24 -16.42
C VAL A 428 -5.26 1.50 -17.61
N GLY A 429 -4.90 1.91 -18.83
CA GLY A 429 -5.36 1.26 -20.06
C GLY A 429 -6.79 1.66 -20.41
N ARG A 430 -7.16 2.91 -20.08
CA ARG A 430 -8.44 3.52 -20.46
C ARG A 430 -8.46 3.83 -21.96
N ASN A 431 -9.67 3.91 -22.51
CA ASN A 431 -9.87 4.45 -23.86
C ASN A 431 -9.48 5.94 -23.89
N PRO A 432 -9.00 6.47 -25.04
CA PRO A 432 -8.72 7.89 -25.21
C PRO A 432 -9.90 8.79 -24.79
N PRO A 433 -9.66 10.02 -24.30
CA PRO A 433 -8.43 10.81 -24.44
C PRO A 433 -7.39 10.63 -23.32
N GLN A 434 -7.76 10.06 -22.17
CA GLN A 434 -6.85 9.92 -21.03
C GLN A 434 -6.52 8.45 -20.80
N PRO A 435 -5.27 7.99 -21.03
CA PRO A 435 -4.90 6.58 -20.90
C PRO A 435 -4.85 6.10 -19.44
N LYS A 436 -4.85 7.04 -18.48
CA LYS A 436 -4.77 6.80 -17.04
C LYS A 436 -5.61 7.84 -16.29
N GLN A 437 -6.17 7.45 -15.15
CA GLN A 437 -6.89 8.35 -14.25
C GLN A 437 -6.64 7.94 -12.80
N LEU A 438 -6.35 8.91 -11.94
CA LEU A 438 -6.26 8.71 -10.50
C LEU A 438 -7.61 8.97 -9.84
N TYR A 439 -7.91 8.20 -8.80
CA TYR A 439 -9.09 8.34 -7.97
C TYR A 439 -8.71 8.26 -6.50
N ARG A 440 -9.40 9.06 -5.69
CA ARG A 440 -9.50 8.84 -4.25
C ARG A 440 -10.85 8.22 -3.95
N VAL A 441 -10.85 7.09 -3.22
CA VAL A 441 -12.06 6.39 -2.78
C VAL A 441 -12.15 6.51 -1.27
N SER A 442 -13.29 6.96 -0.78
CA SER A 442 -13.65 7.04 0.63
C SER A 442 -14.94 6.27 0.89
N ALA A 443 -15.36 6.17 2.15
CA ALA A 443 -16.63 5.53 2.50
C ALA A 443 -17.86 6.23 1.88
N THR A 444 -17.73 7.50 1.50
CA THR A 444 -18.85 8.29 0.93
C THR A 444 -18.91 8.23 -0.59
N GLY A 445 -17.86 7.77 -1.28
CA GLY A 445 -17.81 7.73 -2.73
C GLY A 445 -16.39 7.79 -3.27
N TRP A 446 -16.23 8.23 -4.52
CA TRP A 446 -14.93 8.44 -5.13
C TRP A 446 -14.88 9.75 -5.90
N THR A 447 -13.68 10.29 -6.07
CA THR A 447 -13.44 11.53 -6.81
C THR A 447 -12.19 11.37 -7.66
N ALA A 448 -12.27 11.84 -8.91
CA ALA A 448 -11.12 11.89 -9.80
C ALA A 448 -10.13 12.96 -9.31
N ILE A 449 -8.86 12.60 -9.22
CA ILE A 449 -7.79 13.49 -8.78
C ILE A 449 -6.73 13.61 -9.88
N GLN A 450 -6.01 14.73 -9.90
CA GLN A 450 -4.93 15.01 -10.85
C GLN A 450 -3.60 14.42 -10.38
N ASP A 451 -3.37 14.44 -9.07
CA ASP A 451 -2.17 13.91 -8.43
C ASP A 451 -2.58 13.25 -7.11
N ALA A 452 -1.75 12.36 -6.60
CA ALA A 452 -1.99 11.68 -5.34
C ALA A 452 -0.91 12.04 -4.32
N VAL A 453 -1.34 12.46 -3.14
CA VAL A 453 -0.48 12.81 -2.03
C VAL A 453 -0.59 11.73 -0.97
N VAL A 454 0.49 10.98 -0.78
CA VAL A 454 0.55 9.89 0.18
C VAL A 454 1.72 10.12 1.12
N PHE A 455 1.46 10.08 2.42
CA PHE A 455 2.50 10.17 3.46
C PHE A 455 3.21 8.83 3.63
N ARG A 456 4.53 8.85 3.89
CA ARG A 456 5.26 7.64 4.32
C ARG A 456 4.65 7.16 5.63
N ARG A 457 4.20 5.91 5.73
CA ARG A 457 3.68 5.34 6.98
C ARG A 457 4.35 4.02 7.26
#